data_AF-A0A961JTB9-F1
#
_entry.id   AF-A0A961JTB9-F1
#
_cell.length_a   1.000
_cell.length_b   1.000
_cell.length_c   1.000
_cell.angle_alpha   90.00
_cell.angle_beta   90.00
_cell.angle_gamma   90.00
#
_symmetry.space_group_name_H-M   'P 1'
#
loop_
_entity.id
_entity.type
_entity.pdbx_description
1 polymer ?
#
loop_
_entity_poly.entity_id
_entity_poly.type
_entity_poly.pdbx_seq_one_letter_code
_entity_poly.pdbx_strand_id
1 'polypeptide(L)'
;TPFPAPLMDRLEALLSGLLDRWSIPPEGVIGHQDFAPTRKWDPGPRFDWRRLARAGLAVWPEGPPEKPMTVDRPEEAAFLTAAEVFGYPVEAGLAVVLAAFRARFRPWAAGPLDIADIAAVTDLATRFPAVFPVDRTAPNA
;
A
#
# COMPACT_ATOMS: atom_id res chain seq x y z
N THR A 1 -15.85 -8.38 -9.89
CA THR A 1 -15.64 -9.75 -9.36
C THR A 1 -14.22 -9.87 -8.84
N PRO A 2 -13.94 -10.76 -7.87
CA PRO A 2 -12.57 -11.04 -7.44
C PRO A 2 -11.75 -11.64 -8.59
N PHE A 3 -10.42 -11.56 -8.50
CA PHE A 3 -9.53 -12.24 -9.45
C PHE A 3 -9.68 -13.76 -9.32
N PRO A 4 -9.65 -14.54 -10.42
CA PRO A 4 -9.77 -16.00 -10.35
C PRO A 4 -8.64 -16.63 -9.53
N ALA A 5 -8.95 -17.63 -8.71
CA ALA A 5 -7.94 -18.32 -7.90
C ALA A 5 -6.76 -18.87 -8.73
N PRO A 6 -6.96 -19.51 -9.90
CA PRO A 6 -5.85 -20.00 -10.71
C PRO A 6 -4.90 -18.89 -11.20
N LEU A 7 -5.41 -17.66 -11.39
CA LEU A 7 -4.58 -16.53 -11.76
C LEU A 7 -3.71 -16.07 -10.59
N MET A 8 -4.28 -16.01 -9.39
CA MET A 8 -3.53 -15.67 -8.18
C MET A 8 -2.48 -16.74 -7.85
N ASP A 9 -2.79 -18.03 -8.03
CA ASP A 9 -1.82 -19.12 -7.82
C ASP A 9 -0.58 -18.97 -8.73
N ARG A 10 -0.82 -18.62 -10.01
CA ARG A 10 0.27 -18.38 -10.98
C ARG A 10 1.07 -17.13 -10.63
N LEU A 11 0.41 -16.09 -10.15
CA LEU A 11 1.06 -14.87 -9.73
C LEU A 11 1.98 -15.11 -8.52
N GLU A 12 1.54 -15.87 -7.52
CA GLU A 12 2.36 -16.20 -6.34
C GLU A 12 3.63 -16.95 -6.73
N ALA A 13 3.51 -17.97 -7.58
CA ALA A 13 4.66 -18.72 -8.07
C ALA A 13 5.65 -17.84 -8.85
N LEU A 14 5.13 -16.91 -9.67
CA LEU A 14 5.97 -15.96 -10.40
C LEU A 14 6.66 -14.98 -9.46
N LEU A 15 5.91 -14.37 -8.54
CA LEU A 15 6.44 -13.39 -7.59
C LEU A 15 7.53 -13.99 -6.72
N SER A 16 7.33 -15.18 -6.16
CA SER A 16 8.36 -15.87 -5.36
C SER A 16 9.68 -15.97 -6.13
N GLY A 17 9.65 -16.42 -7.39
CA GLY A 17 10.87 -16.52 -8.20
C GLY A 17 11.50 -15.17 -8.57
N LEU A 18 10.71 -14.10 -8.71
CA LEU A 18 11.22 -12.76 -8.99
C LEU A 18 11.84 -12.11 -7.75
N LEU A 19 11.17 -12.20 -6.61
CA LEU A 19 11.65 -11.64 -5.34
C LEU A 19 12.99 -12.27 -4.97
N ASP A 20 13.09 -13.60 -5.06
CA ASP A 20 14.34 -14.31 -4.78
C ASP A 20 15.46 -13.94 -5.77
N ARG A 21 15.16 -13.94 -7.08
CA ARG A 21 16.16 -13.68 -8.12
C ARG A 21 16.75 -12.28 -8.04
N TRP A 22 15.92 -11.30 -7.72
CA TRP A 22 16.31 -9.89 -7.76
C TRP A 22 16.52 -9.29 -6.37
N SER A 23 16.42 -10.10 -5.32
CA SER A 23 16.50 -9.63 -3.92
C SER A 23 15.53 -8.48 -3.65
N ILE A 24 14.33 -8.54 -4.25
CA ILE A 24 13.28 -7.55 -4.01
C ILE A 24 12.60 -7.92 -2.69
N PRO A 25 12.58 -7.03 -1.69
CA PRO A 25 11.88 -7.31 -0.45
C PRO A 25 10.35 -7.21 -0.66
N PRO A 26 9.52 -7.87 0.18
CA PRO A 26 8.05 -7.90 -0.01
C PRO A 26 7.39 -6.51 -0.06
N GLU A 27 7.92 -5.52 0.65
CA GLU A 27 7.49 -4.12 0.61
C GLU A 27 7.71 -3.46 -0.75
N GLY A 28 8.65 -3.99 -1.56
CA GLY A 28 8.88 -3.56 -2.94
C GLY A 28 7.81 -4.03 -3.93
N VAL A 29 6.89 -4.90 -3.52
CA VAL A 29 5.74 -5.31 -4.35
C VAL A 29 4.60 -4.33 -4.15
N ILE A 30 4.32 -3.52 -5.17
CA ILE A 30 3.32 -2.45 -5.14
C ILE A 30 2.35 -2.54 -6.32
N GLY A 31 1.19 -1.91 -6.20
CA GLY A 31 0.25 -1.74 -7.33
C GLY A 31 0.60 -0.52 -8.17
N HIS A 32 0.11 -0.47 -9.42
CA HIS A 32 0.27 0.74 -10.24
C HIS A 32 -0.39 1.97 -9.61
N GLN A 33 -1.53 1.79 -8.93
CA GLN A 33 -2.19 2.83 -8.14
C GLN A 33 -1.29 3.39 -7.02
N ASP A 34 -0.34 2.62 -6.46
CA ASP A 34 0.54 3.11 -5.40
C ASP A 34 1.62 4.05 -5.98
N PHE A 35 2.16 3.69 -7.16
CA PHE A 35 3.20 4.45 -7.84
C PHE A 35 2.66 5.69 -8.56
N ALA A 36 1.50 5.58 -9.21
CA ALA A 36 0.93 6.63 -10.07
C ALA A 36 -0.57 6.86 -9.80
N PRO A 37 -0.95 7.26 -8.57
CA PRO A 37 -2.34 7.29 -8.11
C PRO A 37 -3.21 8.31 -8.86
N THR A 38 -2.62 9.31 -9.53
CA THR A 38 -3.35 10.30 -10.32
C THR A 38 -3.87 9.77 -11.66
N ARG A 39 -3.33 8.64 -12.14
CA ARG A 39 -3.60 8.12 -13.49
C ARG A 39 -3.78 6.61 -13.59
N LYS A 40 -3.54 5.87 -12.50
CA LYS A 40 -3.68 4.41 -12.43
C LYS A 40 -4.55 4.04 -11.24
N TRP A 41 -5.44 3.07 -11.46
CA TRP A 41 -6.35 2.52 -10.44
C TRP A 41 -6.18 1.01 -10.29
N ASP A 42 -5.37 0.39 -11.12
CA ASP A 42 -5.12 -1.04 -11.11
C ASP A 42 -4.05 -1.44 -10.08
N PRO A 43 -4.14 -2.65 -9.50
CA PRO A 43 -5.14 -3.69 -9.78
C PRO A 43 -6.49 -3.49 -9.06
N GLY A 44 -6.62 -2.44 -8.25
CA GLY A 44 -7.85 -2.04 -7.57
C GLY A 44 -8.24 -2.92 -6.37
N PRO A 45 -9.37 -2.61 -5.71
CA PRO A 45 -9.76 -3.16 -4.40
C PRO A 45 -10.12 -4.66 -4.40
N ARG A 46 -10.23 -5.29 -5.57
CA ARG A 46 -10.60 -6.70 -5.70
C ARG A 46 -9.40 -7.62 -5.86
N PHE A 47 -8.20 -7.05 -5.97
CA PHE A 47 -6.96 -7.81 -5.95
C PHE A 47 -6.63 -8.24 -4.52
N ASP A 48 -6.30 -9.52 -4.34
CA ASP A 48 -6.13 -10.10 -3.00
C ASP A 48 -4.71 -9.88 -2.47
N TRP A 49 -4.43 -8.63 -2.11
CA TRP A 49 -3.16 -8.22 -1.49
C TRP A 49 -2.88 -8.97 -0.17
N ARG A 50 -3.94 -9.24 0.61
CA ARG A 50 -3.81 -9.94 1.90
C ARG A 50 -3.37 -11.39 1.72
N ARG A 51 -3.83 -12.04 0.64
CA ARG A 51 -3.35 -13.37 0.25
C ARG A 51 -1.84 -13.36 -0.06
N LEU A 52 -1.35 -12.40 -0.86
CA LEU A 52 0.10 -12.28 -1.13
C LEU A 52 0.90 -12.03 0.16
N ALA A 53 0.41 -11.18 1.06
CA ALA A 53 1.10 -10.90 2.30
C ALA A 53 1.18 -12.10 3.25
N ARG A 54 0.13 -12.93 3.31
CA ARG A 54 0.16 -14.20 4.05
C ARG A 54 1.18 -15.19 3.49
N ALA A 55 1.47 -15.11 2.19
CA ALA A 55 2.52 -15.89 1.54
C ALA A 55 3.92 -15.26 1.67
N GLY A 56 4.06 -14.11 2.35
CA GLY A 56 5.33 -13.38 2.47
C GLY A 56 5.76 -12.66 1.18
N LEU A 57 4.85 -12.47 0.22
CA LEU A 57 5.15 -11.90 -1.10
C LEU A 57 4.79 -10.41 -1.21
N ALA A 58 4.14 -9.85 -0.20
CA ALA A 58 3.81 -8.43 -0.10
C ALA A 58 3.70 -8.04 1.39
N VAL A 59 3.60 -6.76 1.69
CA VAL A 59 3.30 -6.28 3.05
C VAL A 59 1.80 -6.04 3.27
N TRP A 60 1.38 -6.13 4.53
CA TRP A 60 0.03 -5.83 4.99
C TRP A 60 0.12 -5.17 6.37
N PRO A 61 -0.75 -4.19 6.69
CA PRO A 61 -0.74 -3.57 8.00
C PRO A 61 -1.07 -4.60 9.06
N GLU A 62 -0.25 -4.62 10.11
CA GLU A 62 -0.63 -5.24 11.36
C GLU A 62 -1.59 -4.26 12.07
N GLY A 63 -2.42 -4.75 12.98
CA GLY A 63 -3.43 -3.89 13.64
C GLY A 63 -2.79 -2.66 14.29
N PRO A 64 -3.60 -1.72 14.84
CA PRO A 64 -3.03 -0.57 15.53
C PRO A 64 -1.99 -1.04 16.56
N PRO A 65 -0.88 -0.29 16.73
CA PRO A 65 0.19 -0.67 17.65
C PRO A 65 -0.39 -0.94 19.04
N GLU A 66 0.24 -1.83 19.82
CA GLU A 66 -0.19 -2.17 21.19
C GLU A 66 -0.30 -0.93 22.10
N LYS A 67 0.45 0.13 21.79
CA LYS A 67 0.24 1.45 22.39
C LYS A 67 -0.91 2.17 21.67
N PRO A 68 -1.95 2.60 22.38
CA PRO A 68 -3.02 3.40 21.80
C PRO A 68 -2.42 4.64 21.12
N MET A 69 -2.77 4.85 19.86
CA MET A 69 -2.56 6.15 19.23
C MET A 69 -3.40 7.17 20.01
N THR A 70 -2.76 8.21 20.57
CA THR A 70 -3.43 9.32 21.28
C THR A 70 -4.10 10.30 20.30
N VAL A 71 -4.49 9.82 19.12
CA VAL A 71 -5.04 10.65 18.05
C VAL A 71 -6.54 10.74 18.27
N ASP A 72 -6.96 11.80 18.98
CA ASP A 72 -8.36 12.07 19.30
C ASP A 72 -9.20 12.41 18.04
N ARG A 73 -8.56 12.76 16.92
CA ARG A 73 -9.19 13.03 15.62
C ARG A 73 -8.24 12.69 14.47
N PRO A 74 -8.70 12.11 13.35
CA PRO A 74 -7.84 11.89 12.20
C PRO A 74 -7.24 13.19 11.67
N GLU A 75 -5.90 13.25 11.64
CA GLU A 75 -5.14 14.39 11.11
C GLU A 75 -4.61 14.07 9.72
N GLU A 76 -4.98 14.90 8.74
CA GLU A 76 -4.52 14.78 7.35
C GLU A 76 -2.99 14.80 7.23
N ALA A 77 -2.34 15.70 7.96
CA ALA A 77 -0.88 15.81 7.95
C ALA A 77 -0.21 14.51 8.44
N ALA A 78 -0.74 13.89 9.50
CA ALA A 78 -0.22 12.64 10.03
C ALA A 78 -0.33 11.49 9.01
N PHE A 79 -1.46 11.40 8.31
CA PHE A 79 -1.64 10.42 7.23
C PHE A 79 -0.66 10.65 6.10
N LEU A 80 -0.55 11.89 5.59
CA LEU A 80 0.32 12.21 4.46
C LEU A 80 1.80 12.00 4.81
N THR A 81 2.27 12.45 5.98
CA THR A 81 3.65 12.21 6.41
C THR A 81 3.98 10.71 6.47
N ALA A 82 3.10 9.89 7.07
CA ALA A 82 3.32 8.45 7.10
C ALA A 82 3.24 7.82 5.70
N ALA A 83 2.33 8.28 4.84
CA ALA A 83 2.20 7.79 3.48
C ALA A 83 3.44 8.12 2.64
N GLU A 84 4.03 9.31 2.81
CA GLU A 84 5.28 9.72 2.17
C GLU A 84 6.44 8.83 2.61
N VAL A 85 6.60 8.60 3.92
CA VAL A 85 7.62 7.71 4.49
C VAL A 85 7.47 6.29 3.95
N PHE A 86 6.25 5.79 3.77
CA PHE A 86 6.00 4.48 3.16
C PHE A 86 6.22 4.47 1.64
N GLY A 87 6.17 5.62 0.96
CA GLY A 87 6.54 5.76 -0.45
C GLY A 87 5.42 6.21 -1.40
N TYR A 88 4.30 6.73 -0.92
CA TYR A 88 3.26 7.34 -1.77
C TYR A 88 3.66 8.76 -2.25
N PRO A 89 3.21 9.20 -3.44
CA PRO A 89 3.39 10.57 -3.92
C PRO A 89 2.35 11.51 -3.30
N VAL A 90 2.70 12.12 -2.17
CA VAL A 90 1.77 12.93 -1.35
C VAL A 90 1.37 14.25 -1.98
N GLU A 91 2.12 14.69 -2.99
CA GLU A 91 1.85 15.89 -3.78
C GLU A 91 0.55 15.75 -4.59
N ALA A 92 0.08 14.51 -4.80
CA ALA A 92 -1.22 14.22 -5.41
C ALA A 92 -2.42 14.62 -4.51
N GLY A 93 -2.17 14.92 -3.23
CA GLY A 93 -3.17 15.34 -2.25
C GLY A 93 -3.90 14.18 -1.55
N LEU A 94 -4.48 14.49 -0.39
CA LEU A 94 -5.10 13.51 0.52
C LEU A 94 -6.10 12.58 -0.19
N ALA A 95 -7.03 13.14 -0.95
CA ALA A 95 -8.10 12.34 -1.56
C ALA A 95 -7.55 11.26 -2.51
N VAL A 96 -6.49 11.58 -3.27
CA VAL A 96 -5.88 10.67 -4.24
C VAL A 96 -5.05 9.61 -3.55
N VAL A 97 -4.21 10.00 -2.59
CA VAL A 97 -3.36 9.05 -1.84
C VAL A 97 -4.20 8.13 -0.96
N LEU A 98 -5.22 8.65 -0.29
CA LEU A 98 -6.13 7.85 0.54
C LEU A 98 -6.89 6.81 -0.29
N ALA A 99 -7.33 7.17 -1.49
CA ALA A 99 -8.00 6.23 -2.40
C ALA A 99 -7.06 5.10 -2.84
N ALA A 100 -5.83 5.42 -3.25
CA ALA A 100 -4.83 4.42 -3.64
C ALA A 100 -4.45 3.51 -2.46
N PHE A 101 -4.18 4.11 -1.30
CA PHE A 101 -3.87 3.40 -0.06
C PHE A 101 -4.99 2.42 0.33
N ARG A 102 -6.24 2.90 0.37
CA ARG A 102 -7.39 2.06 0.71
C ARG A 102 -7.59 0.96 -0.32
N ALA A 103 -7.43 1.21 -1.61
CA ALA A 103 -7.57 0.17 -2.64
C ALA A 103 -6.63 -1.03 -2.41
N ARG A 104 -5.49 -0.81 -1.75
CA ARG A 104 -4.58 -1.88 -1.35
C ARG A 104 -4.88 -2.44 0.03
N PHE A 105 -4.89 -1.60 1.06
CA PHE A 105 -4.82 -2.05 2.46
C PHE A 105 -6.17 -2.05 3.19
N ARG A 106 -7.15 -1.29 2.70
CA ARG A 106 -8.48 -1.13 3.31
C ARG A 106 -9.57 -1.05 2.21
N PRO A 107 -9.70 -2.04 1.31
CA PRO A 107 -10.44 -1.92 0.05
C PRO A 107 -11.95 -1.69 0.20
N TRP A 108 -12.49 -1.94 1.40
CA TRP A 108 -13.91 -1.79 1.72
C TRP A 108 -14.20 -0.59 2.62
N ALA A 109 -13.17 0.19 2.99
CA ALA A 109 -13.36 1.43 3.73
C ALA A 109 -13.93 2.53 2.82
N ALA A 110 -14.79 3.38 3.39
CA ALA A 110 -15.47 4.46 2.70
C ALA A 110 -15.58 5.70 3.60
N GLY A 111 -15.88 6.85 3.00
CA GLY A 111 -16.04 8.11 3.73
C GLY A 111 -14.72 8.88 3.93
N PRO A 112 -14.71 9.90 4.81
CA PRO A 112 -13.50 10.69 5.08
C PRO A 112 -12.38 9.85 5.70
N LEU A 113 -11.18 10.42 5.79
CA LEU A 113 -10.05 9.83 6.52
C LEU A 113 -10.47 9.44 7.94
N ASP A 114 -10.15 8.22 8.37
CA ASP A 114 -10.44 7.71 9.71
C ASP A 114 -9.17 7.31 10.47
N ILE A 115 -9.30 7.09 11.78
CA ILE A 115 -8.18 6.74 12.67
C ILE A 115 -7.50 5.43 12.23
N ALA A 116 -8.26 4.50 11.66
CA ALA A 116 -7.74 3.20 11.28
C ALA A 116 -7.04 3.23 9.91
N ASP A 117 -7.26 4.25 9.06
CA ASP A 117 -6.37 4.56 7.94
C ASP A 117 -5.01 5.06 8.45
N ILE A 118 -5.02 5.98 9.41
CA ILE A 118 -3.80 6.53 10.02
C ILE A 118 -3.00 5.41 10.68
N ALA A 119 -3.64 4.60 11.53
CA ALA A 119 -2.97 3.49 12.20
C ALA A 119 -2.33 2.51 11.20
N ALA A 120 -3.04 2.17 10.11
CA ALA A 120 -2.52 1.27 9.10
C ALA A 120 -1.32 1.85 8.34
N VAL A 121 -1.37 3.12 7.93
CA VAL A 121 -0.22 3.74 7.22
C VAL A 121 0.95 3.99 8.16
N THR A 122 0.71 4.35 9.42
CA THR A 122 1.76 4.53 10.43
C THR A 122 2.47 3.21 10.73
N ASP A 123 1.74 2.11 10.89
CA ASP A 123 2.33 0.78 11.05
C ASP A 123 3.23 0.41 9.86
N LEU A 124 2.72 0.56 8.64
CA LEU A 124 3.48 0.26 7.42
C LEU A 124 4.72 1.15 7.28
N ALA A 125 4.60 2.46 7.53
CA ALA A 125 5.72 3.39 7.49
C ALA A 125 6.79 3.09 8.56
N THR A 126 6.38 2.56 9.71
CA THR A 126 7.30 2.18 10.79
C THR A 126 8.08 0.92 10.44
N ARG A 127 7.43 -0.09 9.88
CA ARG A 127 8.05 -1.39 9.57
C ARG A 127 8.78 -1.40 8.24
N PHE A 128 8.31 -0.61 7.27
CA PHE A 128 8.77 -0.64 5.88
C PHE A 128 8.94 0.78 5.32
N PRO A 129 9.77 1.64 5.92
CA PRO A 129 10.06 2.95 5.35
C PRO A 129 10.73 2.79 3.98
N ALA A 130 10.34 3.63 3.02
CA ALA A 130 10.98 3.68 1.71
C ALA A 130 12.47 4.06 1.88
N VAL A 131 13.37 3.16 1.50
CA VAL A 131 14.83 3.29 1.75
C VAL A 131 15.51 4.27 0.79
N PHE A 132 14.80 4.71 -0.26
CA PHE A 132 15.28 5.69 -1.24
C PHE A 132 14.17 6.67 -1.62
N PRO A 133 14.51 7.90 -2.06
CA PRO A 133 13.57 8.72 -2.80
C PRO A 133 13.07 7.88 -3.98
N VAL A 134 11.78 7.61 -4.02
CA VAL A 134 11.20 6.90 -5.17
C VAL A 134 11.40 7.82 -6.38
N ASP A 135 12.25 7.41 -7.32
CA ASP A 135 12.38 8.12 -8.59
C ASP A 135 11.07 7.94 -9.36
N ARG A 136 10.27 9.01 -9.40
CA ARG A 136 8.97 9.03 -10.07
C ARG A 136 9.06 9.66 -11.47
N THR A 137 10.25 9.95 -11.97
CA THR A 137 10.50 10.46 -13.32
C THR A 137 10.53 9.34 -14.36
N ALA A 138 9.50 8.48 -14.38
CA ALA A 138 9.36 7.54 -15.49
C ALA A 138 9.03 8.32 -16.79
N PRO A 139 9.72 8.07 -17.92
CA PRO A 139 9.30 8.65 -19.20
C PRO A 139 7.90 8.15 -19.56
N ASN A 140 7.07 9.02 -20.14
CA ASN A 140 5.77 8.65 -20.66
C ASN A 140 5.94 7.48 -21.65
N ALA A 141 5.38 6.31 -21.32
CA ALA A 141 5.25 5.18 -22.22
C ALA A 141 4.15 5.42 -23.24
#